data_AF-A0A1C4YKI8-F1
#
_entry.id   AF-A0A1C4YKI8-F1
#
_cell.length_a   1.000
_cell.length_b   1.000
_cell.length_c   1.000
_cell.angle_alpha   90.00
_cell.angle_beta   90.00
_cell.angle_gamma   90.00
#
_symmetry.space_group_name_H-M   'P 1'
#
loop_
_entity.id
_entity.type
_entity.pdbx_description
1 polymer ?
#
loop_
_entity_poly.entity_id
_entity_poly.type
_entity_poly.pdbx_seq_one_letter_code
_entity_poly.pdbx_strand_id
1 'polypeptide(L)'
;MTRARTSAASATEKSRRVRRRRLAGAVALLLAGPVVVLPPAESTMAAWTDTEYGTGSLQAGTVSPPTNLQCTAGLATPPTFTWTLPVGGLTRSGFTWSLSGGFSGGGTLAPTATSVTVPGALLSIGSGTFRLVANGPGGWTSTPVTGTLSMLTGLLYSCSVP
;
A
#
# COMPACT_ATOMS: atom_id res chain seq x y z
N MET A 1 -26.39 32.95 -112.48
CA MET A 1 -25.42 32.28 -111.57
C MET A 1 -25.59 32.89 -110.19
N THR A 2 -25.71 32.25 -109.03
CA THR A 2 -25.79 30.84 -108.58
C THR A 2 -26.05 30.93 -107.06
N ARG A 3 -27.01 30.17 -106.50
CA ARG A 3 -27.20 29.77 -105.06
C ARG A 3 -27.40 30.90 -104.02
N ALA A 4 -28.42 30.96 -103.15
CA ALA A 4 -29.15 29.99 -102.30
C ALA A 4 -28.26 29.17 -101.35
N ARG A 5 -28.37 29.40 -100.02
CA ARG A 5 -28.76 28.39 -99.00
C ARG A 5 -28.35 28.76 -97.54
N THR A 6 -29.31 28.50 -96.63
CA THR A 6 -29.19 27.89 -95.28
C THR A 6 -28.39 28.58 -94.18
N SER A 7 -28.73 28.48 -92.89
CA SER A 7 -29.86 27.91 -92.14
C SER A 7 -29.71 28.39 -90.69
N ALA A 8 -30.81 28.82 -90.07
CA ALA A 8 -30.88 29.12 -88.65
C ALA A 8 -31.15 27.84 -87.87
N ALA A 9 -30.21 27.36 -87.05
CA ALA A 9 -30.47 26.43 -85.93
C ALA A 9 -29.18 26.13 -85.13
N SER A 10 -28.68 27.07 -84.32
CA SER A 10 -27.67 26.71 -83.31
C SER A 10 -27.60 27.68 -82.11
N ALA A 11 -28.62 28.51 -81.89
CA ALA A 11 -28.63 29.46 -80.76
C ALA A 11 -29.12 28.80 -79.45
N THR A 12 -29.83 27.68 -79.53
CA THR A 12 -30.54 27.07 -78.39
C THR A 12 -29.67 26.23 -77.46
N GLU A 13 -28.44 25.88 -77.85
CA GLU A 13 -27.57 25.01 -77.06
C GLU A 13 -26.65 25.77 -76.07
N LYS A 14 -26.31 27.03 -76.36
CA LYS A 14 -25.43 27.86 -75.51
C LYS A 14 -26.06 28.20 -74.15
N SER A 15 -27.38 28.37 -74.09
CA SER A 15 -28.09 28.82 -72.89
C SER A 15 -28.14 27.75 -71.77
N ARG A 16 -28.17 26.46 -72.11
CA ARG A 16 -28.20 25.36 -71.12
C ARG A 16 -26.89 25.19 -70.35
N ARG A 17 -25.73 25.50 -70.97
CA ARG A 17 -24.41 25.27 -70.34
C ARG A 17 -24.09 26.29 -69.24
N VAL A 18 -24.56 27.53 -69.38
CA VAL A 18 -24.31 28.60 -68.39
C VAL A 18 -25.10 28.35 -67.09
N ARG A 19 -26.33 27.83 -67.19
CA ARG A 19 -27.20 27.60 -66.02
C ARG A 19 -26.69 26.47 -65.11
N ARG A 20 -26.07 25.42 -65.68
CA ARG A 20 -25.47 24.33 -64.90
C ARG A 20 -24.23 24.75 -64.12
N ARG A 21 -23.42 25.67 -64.66
CA ARG A 21 -22.23 26.19 -63.96
C ARG A 21 -22.58 27.05 -62.75
N ARG A 22 -23.68 27.80 -62.79
CA ARG A 22 -24.13 28.63 -61.66
C ARG A 22 -24.72 27.79 -60.51
N LEU A 23 -25.37 26.67 -60.81
CA LEU A 23 -25.87 25.73 -59.79
C LEU A 23 -24.74 24.97 -59.07
N ALA A 24 -23.68 24.58 -59.77
CA ALA A 24 -22.54 23.91 -59.14
C ALA A 24 -21.77 24.83 -58.17
N GLY A 25 -21.65 26.13 -58.48
CA GLY A 25 -21.01 27.11 -57.60
C GLY A 25 -21.78 27.37 -56.31
N ALA A 26 -23.12 27.37 -56.35
CA ALA A 26 -23.95 27.60 -55.17
C ALA A 26 -23.95 26.41 -54.18
N VAL A 27 -23.85 25.17 -54.70
CA VAL A 27 -23.80 23.97 -53.84
C VAL A 27 -22.45 23.81 -53.13
N ALA A 28 -21.34 24.20 -53.79
CA ALA A 28 -20.02 24.14 -53.18
C ALA A 28 -19.86 25.15 -52.01
N LEU A 29 -20.56 26.28 -52.05
CA LEU A 29 -20.51 27.29 -50.99
C LEU A 29 -21.37 26.94 -49.76
N LEU A 30 -22.38 26.08 -49.92
CA LEU A 30 -23.28 25.62 -48.85
C LEU A 30 -22.73 24.45 -48.03
N LEU A 31 -21.71 23.73 -48.53
CA LEU A 31 -21.07 22.62 -47.82
C LEU A 31 -19.80 23.02 -47.03
N ALA A 32 -19.37 24.29 -47.14
CA ALA A 32 -18.16 24.81 -46.49
C ALA A 32 -18.43 25.63 -45.21
N GLY A 33 -19.68 25.73 -44.74
CA GLY A 33 -20.03 26.36 -43.47
C GLY A 33 -21.14 25.58 -42.80
N PRO A 34 -20.89 24.94 -41.64
CA PRO A 34 -20.35 25.62 -40.46
C PRO A 34 -19.26 24.81 -39.70
N VAL A 35 -18.08 25.39 -39.51
CA VAL A 35 -17.11 24.98 -38.47
C VAL A 35 -16.97 26.12 -37.45
N VAL A 36 -18.10 26.63 -36.96
CA VAL A 36 -18.18 27.68 -35.93
C VAL A 36 -19.56 27.45 -35.32
N VAL A 37 -19.78 26.85 -34.14
CA VAL A 37 -19.30 27.19 -32.79
C VAL A 37 -19.41 25.92 -31.96
N LEU A 38 -18.32 25.20 -31.72
CA LEU A 38 -18.24 24.35 -30.54
C LEU A 38 -17.69 25.25 -29.43
N PRO A 39 -18.33 25.32 -28.24
CA PRO A 39 -17.70 25.99 -27.11
C PRO A 39 -16.32 25.35 -26.90
N PRO A 40 -15.27 26.14 -26.60
CA PRO A 40 -13.96 25.58 -26.32
C PRO A 40 -14.12 24.54 -25.20
N ALA A 41 -13.42 23.41 -25.33
CA ALA A 41 -13.34 22.45 -24.24
C ALA A 41 -12.76 23.18 -23.02
N GLU A 42 -13.61 23.51 -22.04
CA GLU A 42 -13.14 24.05 -20.79
C GLU A 42 -12.27 22.97 -20.15
N SER A 43 -11.01 23.33 -19.87
CA SER A 43 -10.16 22.45 -19.08
C SER A 43 -10.80 22.33 -17.71
N THR A 44 -11.48 21.21 -17.45
CA THR A 44 -11.79 20.77 -16.09
C THR A 44 -10.45 20.44 -15.43
N MET A 45 -9.75 21.46 -14.98
CA MET A 45 -8.69 21.29 -14.01
C MET A 45 -9.40 20.76 -12.77
N ALA A 46 -9.31 19.46 -12.52
CA ALA A 46 -9.51 18.92 -11.19
C ALA A 46 -8.46 19.61 -10.32
N ALA A 47 -8.81 20.76 -9.78
CA ALA A 47 -7.98 21.49 -8.85
C ALA A 47 -8.13 20.71 -7.53
N TRP A 48 -7.15 19.83 -7.26
CA TRP A 48 -6.93 19.27 -5.92
C TRP A 48 -6.39 20.37 -5.00
N THR A 49 -7.03 21.53 -5.00
CA THR A 49 -6.64 22.73 -4.24
C THR A 49 -7.42 22.85 -2.94
N ASP A 50 -8.41 21.99 -2.71
CA ASP A 50 -9.05 21.89 -1.42
C ASP A 50 -8.00 21.41 -0.42
N THR A 51 -7.48 22.39 0.32
CA THR A 51 -6.54 22.13 1.39
C THR A 51 -7.40 21.69 2.58
N GLU A 52 -7.67 20.39 2.67
CA GLU A 52 -8.25 19.81 3.88
C GLU A 52 -7.20 19.90 4.99
N TYR A 53 -7.32 20.93 5.83
CA TYR A 53 -6.49 21.06 7.02
C TYR A 53 -6.99 20.09 8.09
N GLY A 54 -6.44 18.87 8.09
CA GLY A 54 -6.53 17.99 9.25
C GLY A 54 -5.70 18.57 10.39
N THR A 55 -6.36 18.99 11.47
CA THR A 55 -5.65 19.31 12.72
C THR A 55 -5.51 18.04 13.55
N GLY A 56 -4.29 17.73 13.97
CA GLY A 56 -3.99 16.54 14.76
C GLY A 56 -2.69 16.70 15.52
N SER A 57 -2.58 16.01 16.65
CA SER A 57 -1.34 15.91 17.41
C SER A 57 -0.62 14.61 17.06
N LEU A 58 0.61 14.71 16.56
CA LEU A 58 1.49 13.56 16.39
C LEU A 58 2.44 13.48 17.59
N GLN A 59 2.38 12.37 18.31
CA GLN A 59 3.35 12.08 19.37
C GLN A 59 4.42 11.15 18.81
N ALA A 60 5.60 11.70 18.52
CA ALA A 60 6.78 10.90 18.24
C ALA A 60 7.39 10.41 19.56
N GLY A 61 7.82 9.15 19.58
CA GLY A 61 8.49 8.57 20.73
C GLY A 61 9.00 7.17 20.41
N THR A 62 9.79 6.64 21.34
CA THR A 62 10.32 5.27 21.24
C THR A 62 9.56 4.36 22.19
N VAL A 63 9.36 3.10 21.77
CA VAL A 63 8.89 2.05 22.67
C VAL A 63 10.10 1.45 23.34
N SER A 64 10.27 1.70 24.64
CA SER A 64 11.41 1.20 25.39
C SER A 64 11.39 -0.33 25.48
N PRO A 65 12.50 -1.02 25.18
CA PRO A 65 12.58 -2.48 25.21
C PRO A 65 12.60 -3.04 26.65
N PRO A 66 12.14 -4.28 26.87
CA PRO A 66 12.33 -4.98 28.15
C PRO A 66 13.79 -4.96 28.58
N THR A 67 14.05 -4.96 29.88
CA THR A 67 15.43 -4.95 30.41
C THR A 67 15.63 -6.10 31.38
N ASN A 68 16.90 -6.43 31.67
CA ASN A 68 17.27 -7.47 32.62
C ASN A 68 16.52 -8.79 32.35
N LEU A 69 16.57 -9.24 31.10
CA LEU A 69 15.98 -10.52 30.71
C LEU A 69 16.77 -11.64 31.41
N GLN A 70 16.06 -12.53 32.06
CA GLN A 70 16.61 -13.67 32.77
C GLN A 70 15.86 -14.92 32.34
N CYS A 71 16.53 -16.06 32.42
CA CYS A 71 15.91 -17.33 32.15
C CYS A 71 16.24 -18.34 33.22
N THR A 72 15.21 -19.04 33.68
CA THR A 72 15.31 -20.17 34.59
C THR A 72 14.81 -21.42 33.90
N ALA A 73 15.66 -22.45 33.83
CA ALA A 73 15.36 -23.76 33.28
C ALA A 73 15.93 -24.83 34.21
N GLY A 74 15.39 -26.05 34.11
CA GLY A 74 15.78 -27.16 34.97
C GLY A 74 15.29 -28.51 34.46
N LEU A 75 15.43 -29.53 35.29
CA LEU A 75 14.98 -30.89 34.97
C LEU A 75 13.46 -31.00 35.12
N ALA A 76 12.76 -31.35 34.05
CA ALA A 76 11.30 -31.47 33.97
C ALA A 76 10.51 -30.19 34.31
N THR A 77 11.20 -29.06 34.54
CA THR A 77 10.59 -27.75 34.75
C THR A 77 10.63 -26.96 33.44
N PRO A 78 9.48 -26.56 32.89
CA PRO A 78 9.45 -25.75 31.68
C PRO A 78 10.24 -24.45 31.83
N PRO A 79 10.99 -24.03 30.80
CA PRO A 79 11.80 -22.84 30.87
C PRO A 79 10.93 -21.59 31.01
N THR A 80 11.30 -20.73 31.95
CA THR A 80 10.59 -19.49 32.25
C THR A 80 11.53 -18.31 32.04
N PHE A 81 11.09 -17.37 31.22
CA PHE A 81 11.79 -16.10 30.99
C PHE A 81 11.15 -15.02 31.86
N THR A 82 11.97 -14.22 32.53
CA THR A 82 11.54 -13.09 33.34
C THR A 82 12.27 -11.82 32.90
N TRP A 83 11.64 -10.66 33.04
CA TRP A 83 12.23 -9.38 32.66
C TRP A 83 11.72 -8.26 33.55
N THR A 84 12.45 -7.15 33.53
CA THR A 84 12.04 -5.90 34.16
C THR A 84 11.27 -5.03 33.16
N LEU A 85 10.17 -4.43 33.64
CA LEU A 85 9.39 -3.51 32.83
C LEU A 85 10.25 -2.30 32.42
N PRO A 86 10.25 -1.91 31.14
CA PRO A 86 10.98 -0.73 30.70
C PRO A 86 10.47 0.53 31.41
N VAL A 87 11.35 1.52 31.60
CA VAL A 87 10.98 2.85 32.10
C VAL A 87 11.11 3.88 30.99
N GLY A 88 10.21 4.85 30.96
CA GLY A 88 10.14 5.88 29.91
C GLY A 88 9.62 5.37 28.56
N GLY A 89 9.63 6.24 27.55
CA GLY A 89 9.11 5.97 26.21
C GLY A 89 7.59 6.10 26.09
N LEU A 90 7.05 5.65 24.96
CA LEU A 90 5.60 5.58 24.70
C LEU A 90 4.92 4.54 25.61
N THR A 91 3.66 4.80 25.96
CA THR A 91 2.83 3.87 26.74
C THR A 91 2.73 2.52 26.02
N ARG A 92 3.11 1.44 26.71
CA ARG A 92 3.04 0.09 26.16
C ARG A 92 1.61 -0.43 26.15
N SER A 93 1.26 -1.15 25.09
CA SER A 93 0.01 -1.90 24.95
C SER A 93 0.16 -3.37 25.36
N GLY A 94 1.38 -3.92 25.34
CA GLY A 94 1.64 -5.31 25.68
C GLY A 94 3.06 -5.75 25.36
N PHE A 95 3.29 -7.06 25.39
CA PHE A 95 4.50 -7.67 24.85
C PHE A 95 4.12 -8.75 23.83
N THR A 96 4.99 -8.96 22.85
CA THR A 96 4.92 -10.11 21.95
C THR A 96 6.17 -10.95 22.16
N TRP A 97 5.98 -12.25 22.34
CA TRP A 97 7.06 -13.20 22.42
C TRP A 97 6.93 -14.28 21.33
N SER A 98 8.06 -14.82 20.90
CA SER A 98 8.12 -15.88 19.91
C SER A 98 9.33 -16.77 20.12
N LEU A 99 9.21 -18.03 19.70
CA LEU A 99 10.28 -19.01 19.64
C LEU A 99 10.55 -19.38 18.18
N SER A 100 11.83 -19.56 17.87
CA SER A 100 12.29 -20.05 16.57
C SER A 100 13.41 -21.07 16.74
N GLY A 101 13.71 -21.81 15.67
CA GLY A 101 14.70 -22.90 15.67
C GLY A 101 14.04 -24.25 15.93
N GLY A 102 14.62 -25.07 16.82
CA GLY A 102 14.06 -26.35 17.25
C GLY A 102 12.78 -26.23 18.08
N PHE A 103 12.41 -25.00 18.46
CA PHE A 103 11.20 -24.70 19.22
C PHE A 103 10.25 -23.85 18.37
N SER A 104 8.95 -24.08 18.54
CA SER A 104 7.89 -23.26 17.97
C SER A 104 6.93 -22.83 19.07
N GLY A 105 6.47 -21.60 18.99
CA GLY A 105 5.58 -21.01 19.99
C GLY A 105 5.65 -19.50 19.97
N GLY A 106 4.65 -18.87 20.54
CA GLY A 106 4.59 -17.42 20.64
C GLY A 106 3.23 -16.97 21.11
N GLY A 107 3.15 -15.70 21.46
CA GLY A 107 1.90 -15.10 21.91
C GLY A 107 2.09 -13.65 22.31
N THR A 108 0.98 -13.07 22.74
CA THR A 108 0.94 -11.72 23.31
C THR A 108 0.72 -11.79 24.81
N LEU A 109 1.26 -10.80 25.53
CA LEU A 109 1.19 -10.68 26.97
C LEU A 109 0.68 -9.30 27.35
N ALA A 110 0.09 -9.20 28.54
CA ALA A 110 -0.38 -7.96 29.11
C ALA A 110 0.76 -6.91 29.26
N PRO A 111 0.47 -5.60 29.24
CA PRO A 111 1.47 -4.53 29.33
C PRO A 111 2.27 -4.50 30.63
N THR A 112 1.78 -5.19 31.67
CA THR A 112 2.42 -5.35 32.98
C THR A 112 3.08 -6.71 33.17
N ALA A 113 3.04 -7.60 32.17
CA ALA A 113 3.67 -8.91 32.28
C ALA A 113 5.19 -8.78 32.44
N THR A 114 5.74 -9.54 33.36
CA THR A 114 7.18 -9.62 33.68
C THR A 114 7.74 -11.02 33.54
N SER A 115 6.92 -11.99 33.12
CA SER A 115 7.30 -13.38 32.99
C SER A 115 6.51 -14.09 31.92
N VAL A 116 7.13 -15.07 31.25
CA VAL A 116 6.44 -16.04 30.42
C VAL A 116 7.08 -17.42 30.63
N THR A 117 6.25 -18.40 30.95
CA THR A 117 6.65 -19.80 30.93
C THR A 117 6.43 -20.32 29.52
N VAL A 118 7.50 -20.77 28.89
CA VAL A 118 7.41 -21.42 27.59
C VAL A 118 6.76 -22.79 27.83
N PRO A 119 5.55 -23.05 27.31
CA PRO A 119 4.94 -24.36 27.43
C PRO A 119 5.90 -25.36 26.78
N GLY A 120 6.35 -26.32 27.60
CA GLY A 120 7.43 -27.21 27.25
C GLY A 120 7.15 -27.85 25.91
N ALA A 121 8.04 -27.62 24.95
CA ALA A 121 8.16 -28.50 23.81
C ALA A 121 8.75 -29.82 24.34
N LEU A 122 7.94 -30.59 25.07
CA LEU A 122 8.32 -31.84 25.75
C LEU A 122 8.88 -32.89 24.77
N LEU A 123 8.77 -32.62 23.47
CA LEU A 123 9.21 -33.48 22.37
C LEU A 123 10.24 -32.80 21.44
N SER A 124 10.57 -31.53 21.63
CA SER A 124 11.53 -30.83 20.76
C SER A 124 12.95 -30.93 21.32
N ILE A 125 13.72 -31.90 20.83
CA ILE A 125 15.17 -31.93 21.06
C ILE A 125 15.82 -30.88 20.13
N GLY A 126 16.68 -30.03 20.68
CA GLY A 126 17.40 -29.03 19.89
C GLY A 126 17.62 -27.72 20.62
N SER A 127 18.06 -26.72 19.87
CA SER A 127 18.25 -25.34 20.33
C SER A 127 17.31 -24.39 19.60
N GLY A 128 16.98 -23.28 20.25
CA GLY A 128 16.19 -22.22 19.63
C GLY A 128 16.38 -20.89 20.33
N THR A 129 15.71 -19.90 19.77
CA THR A 129 15.85 -18.52 20.18
C THR A 129 14.52 -18.01 20.70
N PHE A 130 14.51 -17.55 21.94
CA PHE A 130 13.43 -16.76 22.50
C PHE A 130 13.61 -15.31 22.07
N ARG A 131 12.53 -14.69 21.61
CA ARG A 131 12.50 -13.27 21.23
C ARG A 131 11.34 -12.60 21.94
N LEU A 132 11.60 -11.47 22.59
CA LEU A 132 10.62 -10.65 23.30
C LEU A 132 10.67 -9.21 22.80
N VAL A 133 9.50 -8.63 22.56
CA VAL A 133 9.32 -7.27 22.05
C VAL A 133 8.24 -6.57 22.86
N ALA A 134 8.47 -5.30 23.22
CA ALA A 134 7.42 -4.44 23.77
C ALA A 134 6.60 -3.81 22.64
N ASN A 135 5.28 -3.83 22.79
CA ASN A 135 4.35 -3.25 21.82
C ASN A 135 3.90 -1.87 22.33
N GLY A 136 3.97 -0.86 21.47
CA GLY A 136 3.51 0.49 21.73
C GLY A 136 2.15 0.78 21.08
N PRO A 137 1.72 2.06 21.09
CA PRO A 137 0.55 2.49 20.36
C PRO A 137 0.79 2.41 18.84
N GLY A 138 -0.26 2.35 18.03
CA GLY A 138 -0.14 2.45 16.56
C GLY A 138 0.68 1.34 15.87
N GLY A 139 0.92 0.21 16.53
CA GLY A 139 1.71 -0.91 15.98
C GLY A 139 3.22 -0.76 16.11
N TRP A 140 3.71 0.28 16.79
CA TRP A 140 5.13 0.45 17.07
C TRP A 140 5.65 -0.67 17.97
N THR A 141 6.89 -1.09 17.72
CA THR A 141 7.56 -2.15 18.49
C THR A 141 8.94 -1.72 18.93
N SER A 142 9.37 -2.19 20.11
CA SER A 142 10.73 -1.96 20.60
C SER A 142 11.76 -2.77 19.82
N THR A 143 13.05 -2.47 20.05
CA THR A 143 14.12 -3.42 19.69
C THR A 143 13.88 -4.76 20.41
N PRO A 144 14.05 -5.90 19.73
CA PRO A 144 13.85 -7.20 20.34
C PRO A 144 14.96 -7.50 21.35
N VAL A 145 14.58 -8.12 22.46
CA VAL A 145 15.52 -8.77 23.38
C VAL A 145 15.44 -10.26 23.14
N THR A 146 16.59 -10.93 23.09
CA THR A 146 16.65 -12.35 22.76
C THR A 146 17.32 -13.15 23.87
N GLY A 147 16.94 -14.41 23.98
CA GLY A 147 17.61 -15.42 24.79
C GLY A 147 17.70 -16.72 24.00
N THR A 148 18.56 -17.63 24.42
CA THR A 148 18.68 -18.97 23.85
C THR A 148 18.04 -19.99 24.76
N LEU A 149 17.42 -20.99 24.14
CA LEU A 149 16.84 -22.16 24.78
C LEU A 149 17.49 -23.39 24.18
N SER A 150 17.78 -24.39 25.00
CA SER A 150 18.33 -25.67 24.55
C SER A 150 17.72 -26.82 25.36
N MET A 151 17.54 -27.95 24.69
CA MET A 151 16.96 -29.15 25.28
C MET A 151 17.75 -30.36 24.81
N LEU A 152 18.35 -31.06 25.77
CA LEU A 152 19.31 -32.12 25.49
C LEU A 152 18.69 -33.52 25.46
N THR A 153 17.80 -33.84 26.41
CA THR A 153 17.35 -35.22 26.68
C THR A 153 15.83 -35.38 26.84
N GLY A 154 15.01 -34.47 26.33
CA GLY A 154 13.55 -34.56 26.56
C GLY A 154 13.08 -34.01 27.91
N LEU A 155 13.99 -33.91 28.89
CA LEU A 155 13.69 -33.51 30.26
C LEU A 155 14.62 -32.42 30.79
N LEU A 156 15.84 -32.32 30.25
CA LEU A 156 16.80 -31.30 30.67
C LEU A 156 16.70 -30.07 29.76
N TYR A 157 16.18 -28.98 30.32
CA TYR A 157 16.19 -27.67 29.69
C TYR A 157 17.37 -26.84 30.19
N SER A 158 18.04 -26.15 29.27
CA SER A 158 18.98 -25.09 29.58
C SER A 158 18.60 -23.83 28.81
N CYS A 159 18.93 -22.67 29.36
CA CYS A 159 18.73 -21.41 28.68
C CYS A 159 19.77 -20.39 29.10
N SER A 160 20.04 -19.45 28.21
CA SER A 160 21.00 -18.37 28.42
C SER A 160 20.43 -17.08 27.88
N VAL A 161 20.77 -15.98 28.53
CA VAL A 161 20.48 -14.62 28.06
C VAL A 161 21.82 -13.91 27.91
N PRO A 162 22.04 -13.15 26.83
CA PRO A 162 23.25 -12.35 26.66
C PRO A 162 23.39 -11.23 27.70
#